data_AF-A0A369AFG0-F1
#
_entry.id   AF-A0A369AFG0-F1
#
_cell.length_a   1.000
_cell.length_b   1.000
_cell.length_c   1.000
_cell.angle_alpha   90.00
_cell.angle_beta   90.00
_cell.angle_gamma   90.00
#
_symmetry.space_group_name_H-M   'P 1'
#
loop_
_entity.id
_entity.type
_entity.pdbx_description
1 polymer ?
#
loop_
_entity_poly.entity_id
_entity_poly.type
_entity_poly.pdbx_seq_one_letter_code
_entity_poly.pdbx_strand_id
1 'polypeptide(L)'
;MTEEYRIFFNTGNEGEKAVKPELPVILALNGLIYEAASLKGTVAVIVKEAVNEDYLDAGSTETEWHLRVQAARSHVMLAAMMDKEAVVWSSSYGRIKENYSAGEDDPDYEDDFTGEPVKITVDDDLAFVKSLAGLGTVGVWVRDGYDLKAGEKDSGAKEEGGRYTSISDGQGLIF
;
A
#
# COMPACT_ATOMS: atom_id res chain seq x y z
N MET A 1 24.01 4.57 2.97
CA MET A 1 22.75 4.03 2.45
C MET A 1 21.67 4.99 2.87
N THR A 2 20.96 5.58 1.92
CA THR A 2 19.77 6.38 2.22
C THR A 2 18.70 5.40 2.69
N GLU A 3 18.08 5.64 3.85
CA GLU A 3 16.98 4.78 4.31
C GLU A 3 15.84 4.86 3.30
N GLU A 4 15.39 3.71 2.77
CA GLU A 4 14.29 3.63 1.81
C GLU A 4 12.95 4.00 2.45
N TYR A 5 12.80 3.82 3.75
CA TYR A 5 11.65 4.24 4.54
C TYR A 5 11.99 4.32 6.04
N ARG A 6 11.18 5.06 6.82
CA ARG A 6 11.22 5.07 8.29
C ARG A 6 9.85 5.40 8.90
N ILE A 7 9.68 5.08 10.18
CA ILE A 7 8.53 5.54 10.96
C ILE A 7 8.70 7.05 11.17
N PHE A 8 7.69 7.81 10.77
CA PHE A 8 7.65 9.26 10.89
C PHE A 8 6.90 9.70 12.15
N PHE A 9 5.79 9.04 12.48
CA PHE A 9 4.98 9.38 13.64
C PHE A 9 4.16 8.19 14.12
N ASN A 10 4.06 8.02 15.45
CA ASN A 10 3.18 7.01 16.05
C ASN A 10 1.97 7.68 16.71
N THR A 11 0.78 7.44 16.16
CA THR A 11 -0.46 8.07 16.66
C THR A 11 -0.86 7.61 18.07
N GLY A 12 -0.30 6.50 18.56
CA GLY A 12 -0.53 5.99 19.91
C GLY A 12 0.34 6.60 21.00
N ASN A 13 1.30 7.47 20.68
CA ASN A 13 2.24 8.04 21.64
C ASN A 13 1.90 9.51 21.96
N GLU A 14 1.07 9.71 23.00
CA GLU A 14 0.68 11.05 23.45
C GLU A 14 1.90 11.87 23.90
N GLY A 15 2.35 12.82 23.07
CA GLY A 15 3.45 13.74 23.39
C GLY A 15 4.53 13.85 22.32
N GLU A 16 4.51 13.00 21.30
CA GLU A 16 5.41 13.13 20.15
C GLU A 16 5.02 14.38 19.34
N LYS A 17 5.97 15.29 19.09
CA LYS A 17 5.72 16.46 18.23
C LYS A 17 5.87 16.03 16.79
N ALA A 18 4.84 16.25 15.98
CA ALA A 18 4.95 16.08 14.53
C ALA A 18 6.11 16.94 13.99
N VAL A 19 7.14 16.26 13.48
CA VAL A 19 8.27 16.90 12.78
C VAL A 19 7.83 17.14 11.33
N LYS A 20 8.50 18.02 10.59
CA LYS A 20 8.22 18.16 9.15
C LYS A 20 8.71 16.90 8.40
N PRO A 21 7.91 16.28 7.51
CA PRO A 21 8.37 15.12 6.76
C PRO A 21 9.50 15.48 5.78
N GLU A 22 10.50 14.60 5.68
CA GLU A 22 11.71 14.81 4.89
C GLU A 22 11.66 14.04 3.57
N LEU A 23 10.99 12.88 3.54
CA LEU A 23 10.89 12.02 2.37
C LEU A 23 9.64 12.32 1.52
N PRO A 24 9.68 12.00 0.21
CA PRO A 24 8.65 12.39 -0.75
C PRO A 24 7.33 11.62 -0.62
N VAL A 25 7.29 10.47 0.05
CA VAL A 25 6.06 9.68 0.21
C VAL A 25 5.71 9.56 1.68
N ILE A 26 4.44 9.76 2.02
CA ILE A 26 3.88 9.53 3.36
C ILE A 26 2.87 8.41 3.27
N LEU A 27 2.96 7.46 4.20
CA LEU A 27 2.03 6.35 4.32
C LEU A 27 1.37 6.37 5.70
N ALA A 28 0.07 6.12 5.76
CA ALA A 28 -0.65 5.83 7.00
C ALA A 28 -1.21 4.41 6.95
N LEU A 29 -0.80 3.58 7.90
CA LEU A 29 -1.17 2.18 8.01
C LEU A 29 -1.14 1.75 9.48
N ASN A 30 -2.17 1.05 9.95
CA ASN A 30 -2.24 0.48 11.31
C ASN A 30 -1.96 1.48 12.45
N GLY A 31 -2.38 2.74 12.30
CA GLY A 31 -2.15 3.80 13.29
C GLY A 31 -0.72 4.34 13.31
N LEU A 32 0.13 3.93 12.38
CA LEU A 32 1.49 4.44 12.20
C LEU A 32 1.55 5.29 10.93
N ILE A 33 2.36 6.34 10.98
CA ILE A 33 2.70 7.14 9.82
C ILE A 33 4.16 6.89 9.49
N TYR A 34 4.41 6.52 8.24
CA TYR A 34 5.74 6.30 7.68
C TYR A 34 6.05 7.37 6.65
N GLU A 35 7.33 7.53 6.39
CA GLU A 35 7.80 8.24 5.22
C GLU A 35 8.74 7.34 4.41
N ALA A 36 8.66 7.41 3.08
CA ALA A 36 9.43 6.57 2.16
C ALA A 36 10.07 7.40 1.04
N ALA A 37 11.27 6.98 0.65
CA ALA A 37 12.07 7.64 -0.38
C ALA A 37 11.62 7.27 -1.79
N SER A 38 10.94 6.14 -1.95
CA SER A 38 10.61 5.53 -3.23
C SER A 38 9.31 4.71 -3.19
N LEU A 39 8.81 4.33 -4.36
CA LEU A 39 7.73 3.33 -4.49
C LEU A 39 8.14 1.97 -3.89
N LYS A 40 9.41 1.59 -4.03
CA LYS A 40 9.92 0.34 -3.46
C LYS A 40 9.88 0.36 -1.94
N GLY A 41 10.32 1.47 -1.33
CA GLY A 41 10.21 1.69 0.12
C GLY A 41 8.75 1.73 0.59
N THR A 42 7.85 2.28 -0.24
CA THR A 42 6.40 2.30 0.02
C THR A 42 5.83 0.87 0.11
N VAL A 43 6.15 0.01 -0.86
CA VAL A 43 5.74 -1.41 -0.83
C VAL A 43 6.39 -2.15 0.33
N ALA A 44 7.65 -1.86 0.64
CA ALA A 44 8.34 -2.50 1.75
C ALA A 44 7.66 -2.24 3.10
N VAL A 45 7.19 -1.01 3.35
CA VAL A 45 6.38 -0.70 4.53
C VAL A 45 5.10 -1.54 4.55
N ILE A 46 4.35 -1.57 3.45
CA ILE A 46 3.08 -2.30 3.36
C ILE A 46 3.28 -3.80 3.64
N VAL A 47 4.26 -4.42 2.99
CA VAL A 47 4.57 -5.85 3.16
C VAL A 47 5.02 -6.14 4.59
N LYS A 48 5.91 -5.31 5.15
CA LYS A 48 6.39 -5.47 6.52
C LYS A 48 5.26 -5.40 7.54
N GLU A 49 4.36 -4.44 7.41
CA GLU A 49 3.22 -4.30 8.33
C GLU A 49 2.15 -5.38 8.13
N ALA A 50 1.99 -5.88 6.90
CA ALA A 50 0.97 -6.89 6.60
C ALA A 50 1.39 -8.31 6.99
N VAL A 51 2.67 -8.67 6.78
CA VAL A 51 3.16 -10.06 6.93
C VAL A 51 4.52 -10.20 7.62
N ASN A 52 5.11 -9.11 8.11
CA ASN A 52 6.40 -9.10 8.84
C ASN A 52 7.58 -9.72 8.06
N GLU A 53 7.61 -9.46 6.75
CA GLU A 53 8.68 -9.89 5.85
C GLU A 53 9.44 -8.68 5.27
N ASP A 54 10.72 -8.86 4.95
CA ASP A 54 11.53 -7.81 4.34
C ASP A 54 11.47 -7.85 2.82
N TYR A 55 10.67 -6.95 2.26
CA TYR A 55 10.49 -6.82 0.82
C TYR A 55 11.74 -6.33 0.08
N LEU A 56 12.61 -5.55 0.75
CA LEU A 56 13.83 -5.03 0.11
C LEU A 56 14.89 -6.12 -0.09
N ASP A 57 14.81 -7.19 0.71
CA ASP A 57 15.68 -8.36 0.63
C ASP A 57 15.14 -9.44 -0.33
N ALA A 58 14.03 -9.16 -1.05
CA ALA A 58 13.48 -10.08 -2.03
C ALA A 58 14.48 -10.33 -3.17
N GLY A 59 15.01 -11.56 -3.25
CA GLY A 59 16.04 -11.92 -4.23
C GLY A 59 15.56 -12.06 -5.68
N SER A 60 14.26 -11.93 -5.95
CA SER A 60 13.68 -12.05 -7.29
C SER A 60 12.31 -11.36 -7.42
N THR A 61 11.92 -11.03 -8.65
CA THR A 61 10.59 -10.47 -8.97
C THR A 61 9.44 -11.43 -8.65
N GLU A 62 9.68 -12.74 -8.71
CA GLU A 62 8.72 -13.78 -8.30
C GLU A 62 8.50 -13.74 -6.79
N THR A 63 9.57 -13.65 -6.00
CA THR A 63 9.49 -13.48 -4.54
C THR A 63 8.74 -12.21 -4.18
N GLU A 64 9.04 -11.09 -4.85
CA GLU A 64 8.32 -9.83 -4.65
C GLU A 64 6.83 -9.95 -4.97
N TRP A 65 6.47 -10.66 -6.04
CA TRP A 65 5.07 -10.91 -6.39
C TRP A 65 4.36 -11.73 -5.31
N HIS A 66 5.00 -12.77 -4.79
CA HIS A 66 4.45 -13.57 -3.69
C HIS A 66 4.25 -12.74 -2.42
N LEU A 67 5.20 -11.87 -2.08
CA LEU A 67 5.08 -10.95 -0.94
C LEU A 67 3.92 -9.96 -1.14
N ARG A 68 3.75 -9.39 -2.34
CA ARG A 68 2.59 -8.56 -2.68
C ARG A 68 1.28 -9.33 -2.54
N VAL A 69 1.24 -10.60 -2.98
CA VAL A 69 0.06 -11.46 -2.81
C VAL A 69 -0.27 -11.63 -1.33
N GLN A 70 0.69 -12.04 -0.50
CA GLN A 70 0.43 -12.25 0.92
C GLN A 70 -0.02 -10.98 1.63
N ALA A 71 0.60 -9.83 1.32
CA ALA A 71 0.16 -8.55 1.84
C ALA A 71 -1.26 -8.19 1.36
N ALA A 72 -1.57 -8.42 0.07
CA ALA A 72 -2.91 -8.19 -0.48
C ALA A 72 -3.99 -8.99 0.28
N ARG A 73 -3.71 -10.26 0.62
CA ARG A 73 -4.63 -11.11 1.39
C ARG A 73 -4.94 -10.52 2.77
N SER A 74 -3.91 -10.03 3.47
CA SER A 74 -4.09 -9.33 4.74
C SER A 74 -5.01 -8.10 4.57
N HIS A 75 -4.84 -7.34 3.48
CA HIS A 75 -5.69 -6.20 3.18
C HIS A 75 -7.11 -6.56 2.73
N VAL A 76 -7.35 -7.73 2.13
CA VAL A 76 -8.71 -8.25 1.90
C VAL A 76 -9.42 -8.44 3.24
N MET A 77 -8.74 -9.01 4.24
CA MET A 77 -9.32 -9.16 5.58
C MET A 77 -9.60 -7.81 6.24
N LEU A 78 -8.70 -6.84 6.12
CA LEU A 78 -8.92 -5.48 6.62
C LEU A 78 -10.12 -4.80 5.93
N ALA A 79 -10.26 -4.98 4.61
CA ALA A 79 -11.38 -4.44 3.86
C ALA A 79 -12.72 -5.05 4.31
N ALA A 80 -12.74 -6.36 4.61
CA ALA A 80 -13.93 -7.01 5.16
C ALA A 80 -14.32 -6.41 6.52
N MET A 81 -13.36 -6.06 7.38
CA MET A 81 -13.63 -5.35 8.65
C MET A 81 -14.18 -3.92 8.44
N MET A 82 -14.03 -3.36 7.24
CA MET A 82 -14.55 -2.05 6.83
C MET A 82 -15.86 -2.17 6.03
N ASP A 83 -16.50 -3.34 6.03
CA ASP A 83 -17.68 -3.66 5.22
C ASP A 83 -17.45 -3.47 3.70
N LYS A 84 -16.23 -3.76 3.22
CA LYS A 84 -15.86 -3.70 1.79
C LYS A 84 -15.51 -5.08 1.26
N GLU A 85 -16.10 -5.43 0.12
CA GLU A 85 -15.76 -6.63 -0.64
C GLU A 85 -14.52 -6.38 -1.51
N ALA A 86 -13.46 -7.17 -1.31
CA ALA A 86 -12.22 -7.07 -2.08
C ALA A 86 -11.64 -8.46 -2.42
N VAL A 87 -10.89 -8.53 -3.52
CA VAL A 87 -10.22 -9.76 -3.98
C VAL A 87 -8.80 -9.48 -4.43
N VAL A 88 -7.92 -10.47 -4.28
CA VAL A 88 -6.57 -10.42 -4.86
C VAL A 88 -6.64 -10.77 -6.35
N TRP A 89 -6.05 -9.94 -7.19
CA TRP A 89 -6.12 -10.07 -8.65
C TRP A 89 -4.74 -9.96 -9.31
N SER A 90 -4.49 -10.81 -10.30
CA SER A 90 -3.38 -10.68 -11.25
C SER A 90 -3.91 -10.73 -12.67
N SER A 91 -3.39 -9.88 -13.55
CA SER A 91 -3.70 -9.90 -14.99
C SER A 91 -3.42 -11.25 -15.66
N SER A 92 -2.43 -12.01 -15.18
CA SER A 92 -2.04 -13.31 -15.73
C SER A 92 -2.89 -14.48 -15.24
N TYR A 93 -3.39 -14.40 -13.99
CA TYR A 93 -4.07 -15.52 -13.32
C TYR A 93 -5.54 -15.25 -13.00
N GLY A 94 -6.03 -14.03 -13.20
CA GLY A 94 -7.34 -13.60 -12.74
C GLY A 94 -7.39 -13.46 -11.22
N ARG A 95 -8.49 -13.88 -10.61
CA ARG A 95 -8.67 -13.86 -9.16
C ARG A 95 -7.79 -14.91 -8.50
N ILE A 96 -6.92 -14.48 -7.60
CA ILE A 96 -6.10 -15.37 -6.78
C ILE A 96 -6.94 -15.80 -5.59
N LYS A 97 -7.28 -17.09 -5.54
CA LYS A 97 -8.13 -17.66 -4.49
C LYS A 97 -7.38 -17.73 -3.15
N GLU A 98 -8.11 -17.55 -2.06
CA GLU A 98 -7.58 -17.49 -0.68
C GLU A 98 -7.35 -18.87 -0.05
N ASN A 99 -8.05 -19.90 -0.53
CA ASN A 99 -8.11 -21.19 0.13
C ASN A 99 -7.48 -22.29 -0.75
N TYR A 100 -6.42 -22.93 -0.25
CA TYR A 100 -5.81 -24.13 -0.87
C TYR A 100 -6.45 -25.43 -0.37
N SER A 101 -7.36 -25.37 0.61
CA SER A 101 -7.86 -26.55 1.33
C SER A 101 -9.32 -26.91 1.09
N ALA A 102 -10.11 -26.00 0.52
CA ALA A 102 -11.49 -26.24 0.11
C ALA A 102 -11.54 -26.49 -1.40
N GLY A 103 -12.23 -27.55 -1.82
CA GLY A 103 -12.52 -27.77 -3.24
C GLY A 103 -13.46 -26.68 -3.76
N GLU A 104 -13.52 -26.46 -5.07
CA GLU A 104 -14.48 -25.51 -5.67
C GLU A 104 -15.95 -25.90 -5.39
N ASP A 105 -16.19 -27.16 -5.04
CA ASP A 105 -17.50 -27.71 -4.66
C ASP A 105 -17.79 -27.65 -3.14
N ASP A 106 -16.93 -27.00 -2.35
CA ASP A 106 -17.13 -26.90 -0.91
C ASP A 106 -18.25 -25.89 -0.61
N PRO A 107 -19.30 -26.25 0.13
CA PRO A 107 -20.37 -25.32 0.51
C PRO A 107 -19.90 -24.16 1.40
N ASP A 108 -18.73 -24.27 2.06
CA ASP A 108 -18.07 -23.16 2.76
C ASP A 108 -17.26 -22.26 1.80
N TYR A 109 -17.21 -22.59 0.49
CA TYR A 109 -16.68 -21.76 -0.59
C TYR A 109 -17.70 -20.68 -0.95
N GLU A 110 -17.90 -19.71 -0.06
CA GLU A 110 -18.83 -18.61 -0.32
C GLU A 110 -18.19 -17.57 -1.26
N ASP A 111 -18.59 -17.64 -2.54
CA ASP A 111 -18.42 -16.57 -3.53
C ASP A 111 -19.64 -15.63 -3.53
N ASP A 112 -20.24 -15.43 -2.35
CA ASP A 112 -21.46 -14.62 -2.18
C ASP A 112 -21.13 -13.13 -2.03
N PHE A 113 -20.45 -12.57 -3.04
CA PHE A 113 -20.35 -11.13 -3.17
C PHE A 113 -21.70 -10.55 -3.59
N THR A 114 -22.12 -9.51 -2.88
CA THR A 114 -23.35 -8.79 -3.22
C THR A 114 -23.16 -7.84 -4.41
N GLY A 115 -21.91 -7.58 -4.82
CA GLY A 115 -21.54 -6.77 -5.98
C GLY A 115 -20.20 -7.16 -6.63
N GLU A 116 -19.67 -6.28 -7.51
CA GLU A 116 -18.32 -6.46 -8.07
C GLU A 116 -17.29 -6.07 -6.99
N PRO A 117 -16.44 -7.00 -6.52
CA PRO A 117 -15.46 -6.71 -5.49
C PRO A 117 -14.35 -5.80 -6.01
N VAL A 118 -13.77 -4.99 -5.12
CA VAL A 118 -12.60 -4.17 -5.44
C VAL A 118 -11.38 -5.06 -5.65
N LYS A 119 -10.62 -4.80 -6.73
CA LYS A 119 -9.46 -5.62 -7.11
C LYS A 119 -8.18 -5.04 -6.52
N ILE A 120 -7.52 -5.81 -5.65
CA ILE A 120 -6.16 -5.53 -5.20
C ILE A 120 -5.20 -6.15 -6.21
N THR A 121 -4.54 -5.32 -7.01
CA THR A 121 -3.74 -5.78 -8.16
C THR A 121 -2.29 -6.01 -7.74
N VAL A 122 -1.75 -7.22 -7.94
CA VAL A 122 -0.41 -7.59 -7.45
C VAL A 122 0.68 -7.63 -8.53
N ASP A 123 0.34 -7.26 -9.77
CA ASP A 123 1.21 -7.41 -10.95
C ASP A 123 2.51 -6.57 -10.84
N ASP A 124 2.40 -5.34 -10.33
CA ASP A 124 3.54 -4.45 -10.07
C ASP A 124 3.30 -3.56 -8.85
N ASP A 125 4.36 -2.92 -8.37
CA ASP A 125 4.36 -2.11 -7.15
C ASP A 125 3.39 -0.92 -7.22
N LEU A 126 3.28 -0.27 -8.37
CA LEU A 126 2.43 0.92 -8.53
C LEU A 126 0.95 0.53 -8.53
N ALA A 127 0.60 -0.51 -9.28
CA ALA A 127 -0.75 -1.05 -9.33
C ALA A 127 -1.19 -1.53 -7.94
N PHE A 128 -0.29 -2.20 -7.22
CA PHE A 128 -0.50 -2.66 -5.86
C PHE A 128 -0.80 -1.52 -4.90
N VAL A 129 0.10 -0.54 -4.80
CA VAL A 129 -0.06 0.63 -3.92
C VAL A 129 -1.34 1.40 -4.25
N LYS A 130 -1.62 1.66 -5.54
CA LYS A 130 -2.84 2.37 -5.94
C LYS A 130 -4.11 1.61 -5.59
N SER A 131 -4.12 0.29 -5.75
CA SER A 131 -5.30 -0.52 -5.43
C SER A 131 -5.63 -0.50 -3.93
N LEU A 132 -4.61 -0.58 -3.08
CA LEU A 132 -4.78 -0.47 -1.62
C LEU A 132 -5.22 0.93 -1.19
N ALA A 133 -4.64 1.97 -1.79
CA ALA A 133 -5.03 3.35 -1.51
C ALA A 133 -6.47 3.63 -1.95
N GLY A 134 -6.87 3.15 -3.13
CA GLY A 134 -8.26 3.24 -3.62
C GLY A 134 -9.25 2.47 -2.75
N LEU A 135 -8.83 1.33 -2.20
CA LEU A 135 -9.62 0.57 -1.22
C LEU A 135 -9.72 1.28 0.14
N GLY A 136 -8.78 2.18 0.44
CA GLY A 136 -8.72 2.94 1.69
C GLY A 136 -8.15 2.16 2.87
N THR A 137 -7.52 1.02 2.63
CA THR A 137 -6.81 0.24 3.65
C THR A 137 -5.41 0.78 3.93
N VAL A 138 -4.89 1.63 3.04
CA VAL A 138 -3.62 2.35 3.20
C VAL A 138 -3.85 3.81 2.79
N GLY A 139 -3.45 4.77 3.62
CA GLY A 139 -3.35 6.16 3.20
C GLY A 139 -2.00 6.41 2.54
N VAL A 140 -1.96 6.98 1.33
CA VAL A 140 -0.69 7.30 0.65
C VAL A 140 -0.78 8.70 0.06
N TRP A 141 0.18 9.55 0.46
CA TRP A 141 0.32 10.90 -0.06
C TRP A 141 1.73 11.12 -0.61
N VAL A 142 1.80 11.83 -1.73
CA VAL A 142 3.04 12.09 -2.44
C VAL A 142 3.30 13.58 -2.46
N ARG A 143 4.54 13.98 -2.19
CA ARG A 143 4.97 15.38 -2.21
C ARG A 143 4.69 15.97 -3.59
N ASP A 144 4.12 17.17 -3.62
CA ASP A 144 3.82 17.85 -4.87
C ASP A 144 5.07 17.95 -5.77
N GLY A 145 4.92 17.51 -7.02
CA GLY A 145 6.03 17.43 -7.98
C GLY A 145 6.90 16.19 -7.88
N TYR A 146 6.59 15.19 -7.05
CA TYR A 146 7.25 13.89 -7.09
C TYR A 146 6.45 12.89 -7.93
N ASP A 147 7.10 12.21 -8.86
CA ASP A 147 6.50 11.10 -9.61
C ASP A 147 6.84 9.79 -8.92
N LEU A 148 5.83 9.17 -8.30
CA LEU A 148 5.94 7.90 -7.60
C LEU A 148 6.46 6.77 -8.50
N LYS A 149 6.16 6.78 -9.81
CA LYS A 149 6.62 5.76 -10.75
C LYS A 149 8.08 5.96 -11.13
N ALA A 150 8.48 7.22 -11.39
CA ALA A 150 9.84 7.54 -11.80
C ALA A 150 10.83 7.53 -10.62
N GLY A 151 10.33 7.70 -9.38
CA GLY A 151 11.16 7.83 -8.21
C GLY A 151 11.88 9.18 -8.10
N GLU A 152 11.47 10.17 -8.90
CA GLU A 152 12.18 11.44 -9.07
C GLU A 152 11.26 12.65 -8.88
N LYS A 153 11.86 13.78 -8.50
CA LYS A 153 11.19 15.09 -8.46
C LYS A 153 11.12 15.62 -9.88
N ASP A 154 9.92 15.87 -10.38
CA ASP A 154 9.71 16.58 -11.64
C ASP A 154 10.35 17.97 -11.54
N SER A 155 11.32 18.22 -12.42
CA SER A 155 12.24 19.36 -12.37
C SER A 155 11.57 20.74 -12.50
N GLY A 156 10.25 20.79 -12.72
CA GLY A 156 9.45 22.01 -12.79
C GLY A 156 8.76 22.45 -11.49
N ALA A 157 8.81 21.67 -10.41
CA ALA A 157 8.10 22.00 -9.17
C ALA A 157 8.86 23.03 -8.32
N LYS A 158 8.33 24.26 -8.26
CA LYS A 158 8.83 25.32 -7.37
C LYS A 158 8.77 24.86 -5.92
N GLU A 159 9.86 25.09 -5.18
CA GLU A 159 9.96 24.83 -3.75
C GLU A 159 9.10 25.82 -2.95
N GLU A 160 7.79 25.62 -2.95
CA GLU A 160 6.88 26.37 -2.08
C GLU A 160 6.02 25.40 -1.26
N GLY A 161 6.47 25.11 -0.04
CA GLY A 161 5.69 24.41 1.00
C GLY A 161 5.56 22.89 0.78
N GLY A 162 5.83 22.10 1.82
CA GLY A 162 5.79 20.63 1.80
C GLY A 162 4.38 20.06 1.75
N ARG A 163 3.63 20.37 0.71
CA ARG A 163 2.30 19.83 0.46
C ARG A 163 2.42 18.42 -0.13
N TYR A 164 1.54 17.54 0.34
CA TYR A 164 1.41 16.19 -0.17
C TYR A 164 -0.01 16.01 -0.72
N THR A 165 -0.14 15.27 -1.80
CA THR A 165 -1.42 14.98 -2.44
C THR A 165 -1.71 13.49 -2.37
N SER A 166 -2.93 13.15 -1.94
CA SER A 166 -3.41 11.77 -1.86
C SER A 166 -3.48 11.14 -3.24
N ILE A 167 -3.03 9.89 -3.35
CA ILE A 167 -3.09 9.15 -4.62
C ILE A 167 -4.45 8.52 -4.90
N SER A 168 -5.36 8.46 -3.92
CA SER A 168 -6.66 7.78 -4.04
C SER A 168 -7.82 8.72 -4.40
N ASP A 169 -7.79 9.97 -3.98
CA ASP A 169 -8.93 10.90 -4.07
C ASP A 169 -8.55 12.36 -4.36
N GLY A 170 -7.27 12.66 -4.56
CA GLY A 170 -6.77 14.01 -4.84
C GLY A 170 -6.91 15.00 -3.67
N GLN A 171 -7.25 14.51 -2.46
CA GLN A 171 -7.26 15.34 -1.26
C GLN A 171 -5.83 15.61 -0.78
N GLY A 172 -5.52 16.86 -0.44
CA GLY A 172 -4.17 17.26 -0.02
C GLY A 172 -3.97 17.23 1.49
N LEU A 173 -2.78 16.80 1.94
CA LEU A 173 -2.26 17.04 3.29
C LEU A 173 -1.28 18.23 3.25
N ILE A 174 -1.40 19.09 4.25
CA ILE A 174 -0.50 20.24 4.45
C ILE A 174 0.16 20.05 5.82
N PHE A 175 1.49 20.01 5.83
CA PHE A 175 2.33 19.92 7.02
C PHE A 175 3.07 21.24 7.27
#